data_AF-A0A644WXS5-F1
#
_entry.id   AF-A0A644WXS5-F1
#
_cell.length_a   1.000
_cell.length_b   1.000
_cell.length_c   1.000
_cell.angle_alpha   90.00
_cell.angle_beta   90.00
_cell.angle_gamma   90.00
#
_symmetry.space_group_name_H-M   'P 1'
#
loop_
_entity.id
_entity.type
_entity.pdbx_description
1 polymer ?
#
loop_
_entity_poly.entity_id
_entity_poly.type
_entity_poly.pdbx_seq_one_letter_code
_entity_poly.pdbx_strand_id
1 'polypeptide(L)' 'MRRELFSALRPGGTLVVSGILEERADEVAKGLEACGLNPCRKTSQGGWSAIVFLRM' A
#
# COMPACT_ATOMS: atom_id res chain seq x y z
N MET A 1 -7.72 -1.08 12.32
CA MET A 1 -7.71 -0.76 10.87
C MET A 1 -6.51 -1.28 10.08
N ARG A 2 -5.26 -0.78 10.22
CA ARG A 2 -4.17 -1.18 9.26
C ARG A 2 -3.72 -2.65 9.35
N ARG A 3 -3.66 -3.23 10.56
CA ARG A 3 -3.38 -4.67 10.74
C ARG A 3 -4.50 -5.58 10.21
N GLU A 4 -5.74 -5.11 10.19
CA GLU A 4 -6.88 -5.86 9.64
C GLU A 4 -6.72 -6.11 8.13
N LEU A 5 -6.11 -5.15 7.40
CA LEU A 5 -5.81 -5.29 5.98
C LEU A 5 -4.84 -6.44 5.71
N PHE A 6 -3.78 -6.59 6.52
CA PHE A 6 -2.85 -7.71 6.39
C PHE A 6 -3.56 -9.06 6.65
N SER A 7 -4.36 -9.15 7.72
CA SER A 7 -5.09 -10.38 8.03
C SER A 7 -6.17 -10.74 7.00
N ALA A 8 -6.72 -9.76 6.29
CA ALA A 8 -7.76 -9.97 5.28
C ALA A 8 -7.23 -10.56 3.96
N LEU A 9 -5.94 -10.44 3.68
CA LEU A 9 -5.30 -10.97 2.48
C LEU A 9 -4.87 -12.43 2.69
N ARG A 10 -4.89 -13.28 1.67
CA ARG A 10 -4.21 -14.59 1.75
C ARG A 10 -2.68 -14.39 1.71
N PRO A 11 -1.86 -15.36 2.15
CA PRO A 11 -0.42 -15.36 1.83
C PRO A 11 -0.20 -15.22 0.32
N GLY A 12 0.70 -14.34 -0.09
CA GLY A 12 0.91 -13.92 -1.49
C GLY A 12 -0.15 -12.98 -2.06
N GLY A 13 -1.15 -12.56 -1.26
CA GLY A 13 -2.25 -11.71 -1.69
C GLY A 13 -1.83 -10.25 -1.94
N THR A 14 -2.59 -9.57 -2.79
CA THR A 14 -2.29 -8.21 -3.24
C THR A 14 -3.26 -7.18 -2.65
N LEU A 15 -2.71 -6.07 -2.15
CA LEU A 15 -3.47 -4.87 -1.77
C LEU A 15 -3.15 -3.76 -2.76
N VAL A 16 -4.18 -3.13 -3.32
CA VAL A 16 -4.04 -1.91 -4.12
C VAL A 16 -4.62 -0.75 -3.33
N VAL A 17 -3.77 0.24 -3.02
CA VAL A 17 -4.19 1.47 -2.35
C VAL A 17 -4.04 2.61 -3.35
N SER A 18 -5.12 3.33 -3.61
CA SER A 18 -5.17 4.44 -4.57
C SER A 18 -5.82 5.67 -3.94
N GLY A 19 -5.84 6.79 -4.66
CA GLY A 19 -6.36 8.07 -4.16
C GLY A 19 -5.44 8.70 -3.11
N ILE A 20 -4.14 8.40 -3.17
CA ILE A 20 -3.15 8.97 -2.27
C ILE A 20 -2.65 10.27 -2.89
N LEU A 21 -2.63 11.37 -2.15
CA LEU A 21 -1.91 12.58 -2.60
C LEU A 21 -0.44 12.23 -2.83
N GLU A 22 0.11 12.63 -3.97
CA GLU A 22 1.45 12.22 -4.40
C GLU A 22 2.53 12.54 -3.36
N GLU A 23 2.46 13.71 -2.72
CA GLU A 23 3.37 14.15 -1.66
C GLU A 23 3.25 13.35 -0.36
N ARG A 24 2.16 12.58 -0.18
CA ARG A 24 1.93 11.71 0.98
C ARG A 24 2.12 10.22 0.68
N ALA A 25 2.41 9.85 -0.56
CA ALA A 25 2.51 8.46 -0.97
C ALA A 25 3.53 7.65 -0.15
N ASP A 26 4.68 8.26 0.19
CA ASP A 26 5.74 7.58 0.93
C ASP A 26 5.40 7.43 2.43
N GLU A 27 4.61 8.36 2.99
CA GLU A 27 4.05 8.26 4.34
C GLU A 27 3.11 7.05 4.44
N VAL A 28 2.22 6.90 3.44
CA VAL A 28 1.28 5.78 3.35
C VAL A 28 2.02 4.45 3.18
N ALA A 29 3.04 4.40 2.31
CA ALA A 29 3.86 3.21 2.10
C ALA A 29 4.50 2.72 3.40
N LYS A 30 5.22 3.60 4.12
CA LYS A 30 5.85 3.28 5.41
C LYS A 30 4.84 2.76 6.43
N GLY A 31 3.64 3.35 6.45
CA GLY A 31 2.57 2.92 7.37
C GLY A 31 2.06 1.50 7.10
N LEU A 32 2.06 1.05 5.84
CA LEU A 32 1.62 -0.29 5.44
C LEU A 32 2.77 -1.31 5.52
N GLU A 33 4.01 -0.90 5.23
CA GLU A 33 5.22 -1.67 5.50
C GLU A 33 5.34 -2.07 6.97
N ALA A 34 5.09 -1.14 7.89
CA ALA A 34 5.07 -1.41 9.33
C ALA A 34 3.97 -2.41 9.76
N CYS A 35 3.02 -2.71 8.88
CA CYS A 35 1.99 -3.73 9.08
C CYS A 35 2.32 -5.08 8.43
N GLY A 36 3.50 -5.22 7.80
CA GLY A 36 3.97 -6.44 7.12
C GLY A 36 3.62 -6.50 5.63
N LEU A 37 3.14 -5.42 5.03
CA LEU A 37 2.83 -5.36 3.59
C LEU A 37 4.02 -4.80 2.81
N ASN A 38 4.46 -5.51 1.79
CA ASN A 38 5.65 -5.12 1.03
C ASN A 38 5.23 -4.38 -0.24
N PRO A 39 5.62 -3.10 -0.45
CA PRO A 39 5.30 -2.40 -1.68
C PRO A 39 6.07 -3.00 -2.85
N CYS A 40 5.37 -3.24 -3.96
CA CYS A 40 5.96 -3.78 -5.18
C CYS A 40 5.89 -2.80 -6.36
N ARG A 41 4.95 -1.84 -6.33
CA ARG A 41 4.80 -0.84 -7.39
C ARG A 41 4.11 0.42 -6.89
N LYS A 42 4.65 1.59 -7.24
CA LYS A 42 4.00 2.90 -7.10
C LYS A 42 3.81 3.50 -8.48
N THR A 43 2.66 4.10 -8.73
CA THR A 43 2.37 4.83 -9.98
C THR A 43 1.71 6.16 -9.61
N SER A 44 2.09 7.23 -10.30
CA SER A 44 1.60 8.58 -10.02
C SER A 44 1.10 9.24 -11.30
N GLN A 45 -0.01 9.98 -11.20
CA GLN A 45 -0.61 10.73 -12.30
C GLN A 45 -1.45 11.90 -11.76
N GLY A 46 -1.18 13.11 -12.25
CA GLY A 46 -2.01 14.29 -11.93
C GLY A 46 -2.06 14.66 -10.44
N GLY A 47 -0.97 14.49 -9.70
CA GLY A 47 -0.91 14.77 -8.26
C GLY A 47 -1.46 13.64 -7.37
N TRP A 48 -1.87 12.52 -7.95
CA TRP A 48 -2.36 11.35 -7.24
C TRP A 48 -1.44 10.15 -7.44
N SER A 49 -1.41 9.27 -6.46
CA SER A 49 -0.62 8.05 -6.45
C SER A 49 -1.47 6.84 -6.08
N ALA A 50 -1.08 5.70 -6.65
CA ALA A 50 -1.51 4.38 -6.25
C ALA A 50 -0.29 3.49 -5.95
N ILE A 51 -0.39 2.65 -4.93
CA ILE A 51 0.65 1.72 -4.51
C ILE A 51 0.06 0.31 -4.39
N VAL A 52 0.76 -0.65 -4.98
CA VAL A 52 0.47 -2.08 -4.89
C VAL A 52 1.39 -2.70 -3.84
N PHE A 53 0.81 -3.46 -2.92
CA PHE A 53 1.53 -4.19 -1.88
C PHE A 53 1.23 -5.68 -1.96
N LEU A 54 2.18 -6.49 -1.50
CA LEU A 54 2.05 -7.93 -1.34
C LEU A 54 2.08 -8.30 0.14
N ARG A 55 1.20 -9.23 0.54
CA ARG A 55 1.34 -9.96 1.79
C ARG A 55 2.33 -11.11 1.55
N MET A 56 3.56 -10.98 2.02
CA MET A 56 4.50 -12.10 2.07
C MET A 56 4.32 -12.90 3.38
#